data_AF-A0A5N1IXI2-F1
#
_entry.id   AF-A0A5N1IXI2-F1
#
_cell.length_a   1.000
_cell.length_b   1.000
_cell.length_c   1.000
_cell.angle_alpha   90.00
_cell.angle_beta   90.00
_cell.angle_gamma   90.00
#
_symmetry.space_group_name_H-M   'P 1'
#
loop_
_entity.id
_entity.type
_entity.pdbx_description
1 polymer ?
#
loop_
_entity_poly.entity_id
_entity_poly.type
_entity_poly.pdbx_seq_one_letter_code
_entity_poly.pdbx_strand_id
1 'polypeptide(L)'
;MKPQIISREEIIEKDGNEDQVTRWYFSKDGIHEINLGNLLGERIMECDWLDEKETTLLVNYSDWASNSVYALVSQEGKVFRKSITFIEEYIEEHEVMIANIMGKSLGMENLHFNMDEDDRKVVVLDKRGRLILEPRYKEIGFIEERQCFYAITDYDQEQYFYPNGEENEMEMIRREKLMKLKRDFRHFKKSSFTFKNSLFLK
;
A
#
# COMPACT_ATOMS: atom_id res chain seq x y z
N MET A 1 8.24 -27.82 9.98
CA MET A 1 9.40 -27.48 9.12
C MET A 1 8.96 -26.25 8.34
N LYS A 2 9.72 -25.14 8.37
CA LYS A 2 9.32 -23.94 7.60
C LYS A 2 9.45 -24.26 6.10
N PRO A 3 8.43 -24.05 5.24
CA PRO A 3 8.58 -24.20 3.80
C PRO A 3 9.76 -23.37 3.32
N GLN A 4 10.65 -24.05 2.62
CA GLN A 4 11.76 -23.42 1.95
C GLN A 4 11.31 -22.99 0.57
N ILE A 5 11.65 -21.76 0.22
CA ILE A 5 11.58 -21.26 -1.14
C ILE A 5 12.85 -21.73 -1.84
N ILE A 6 12.70 -22.51 -2.91
CA ILE A 6 13.82 -22.97 -3.72
C ILE A 6 13.62 -22.44 -5.14
N SER A 7 14.60 -21.68 -5.63
CA SER A 7 14.64 -21.29 -7.04
C SER A 7 15.51 -22.28 -7.83
N ARG A 8 15.08 -22.57 -9.05
CA ARG A 8 15.88 -23.30 -10.03
C ARG A 8 15.78 -22.61 -11.38
N GLU A 9 16.93 -22.24 -11.92
CA GLU A 9 17.02 -21.82 -13.31
C GLU A 9 17.04 -23.05 -14.21
N GLU A 10 16.18 -23.04 -15.23
CA GLU A 10 16.07 -24.08 -16.24
C GLU A 10 16.04 -23.42 -17.62
N ILE A 11 16.65 -24.08 -18.61
CA ILE A 11 16.50 -23.70 -20.01
C ILE A 11 15.41 -24.60 -20.59
N ILE A 12 14.37 -24.00 -21.15
CA ILE A 12 13.27 -24.71 -21.79
C ILE A 12 13.31 -24.40 -23.28
N GLU A 13 13.36 -25.44 -24.11
CA GLU A 13 13.29 -25.28 -25.56
C GLU A 13 11.81 -25.36 -26.01
N LYS A 14 11.30 -24.29 -26.63
CA LYS A 14 9.96 -24.24 -27.23
C LYS A 14 10.05 -23.73 -28.66
N ASP A 15 9.51 -24.50 -29.60
CA ASP A 15 9.49 -24.16 -31.03
C ASP A 15 10.87 -23.83 -31.62
N GLY A 16 11.93 -24.45 -31.09
CA GLY A 16 13.31 -24.22 -31.50
C GLY A 16 13.97 -22.95 -30.94
N ASN A 17 13.31 -22.27 -29.99
CA ASN A 17 13.89 -21.20 -29.20
C ASN A 17 14.19 -21.69 -27.78
N GLU A 18 15.37 -21.36 -27.27
CA GLU A 18 15.73 -21.58 -25.87
C GLU A 18 15.25 -20.39 -25.03
N ASP A 19 14.32 -20.64 -24.12
CA ASP A 19 13.89 -19.68 -23.11
C ASP A 19 14.51 -20.05 -21.76
N GLN A 20 15.16 -19.08 -21.10
CA GLN A 20 15.58 -19.24 -19.71
C GLN A 20 14.39 -18.97 -18.79
N VAL A 21 14.11 -19.92 -17.90
CA VAL A 21 12.95 -19.89 -17.03
C VAL A 21 13.38 -20.16 -15.60
N THR A 22 13.04 -19.27 -14.68
CA THR A 22 13.24 -19.51 -13.25
C THR A 22 11.97 -20.10 -12.65
N ARG A 23 12.05 -21.37 -12.28
CA ARG A 23 10.98 -22.08 -11.54
C ARG A 23 11.20 -21.90 -10.05
N TRP A 24 10.12 -21.61 -9.34
CA TRP A 24 10.14 -21.47 -7.90
C TRP A 24 9.29 -22.57 -7.27
N TYR A 25 9.89 -23.25 -6.30
CA TYR A 25 9.31 -24.37 -5.60
C TYR A 25 9.06 -24.03 -4.14
N PHE A 26 7.88 -24.42 -3.65
CA PHE A 26 7.44 -24.19 -2.28
C PHE A 26 6.92 -25.49 -1.69
N SER A 27 7.26 -25.82 -0.44
CA SER A 27 6.82 -27.08 0.18
C SER A 27 6.34 -26.93 1.62
N LYS A 28 5.02 -26.91 1.81
CA LYS A 28 4.36 -27.11 3.11
C LYS A 28 3.80 -28.54 3.24
N ASP A 29 3.12 -29.02 2.19
CA ASP A 29 2.50 -30.35 2.11
C ASP A 29 2.91 -31.16 0.85
N GLY A 30 3.83 -30.61 0.05
CA GLY A 30 4.28 -31.14 -1.24
C GLY A 30 4.98 -30.06 -2.06
N ILE A 31 5.65 -30.43 -3.16
CA ILE A 31 6.33 -29.47 -4.03
C ILE A 31 5.29 -28.77 -4.92
N HIS A 32 5.03 -27.48 -4.67
CA HIS A 32 4.27 -26.61 -5.57
C HIS A 32 5.23 -25.89 -6.50
N GLU A 33 4.98 -25.96 -7.81
CA GLU A 33 5.81 -25.31 -8.83
C GLU A 33 5.07 -24.09 -9.40
N ILE A 34 5.72 -22.92 -9.35
CA ILE A 34 5.24 -21.70 -10.01
C ILE A 34 6.33 -21.15 -10.93
N ASN A 35 5.99 -20.95 -12.20
CA ASN A 35 6.85 -20.27 -13.16
C ASN A 35 6.63 -18.75 -13.06
N LEU A 36 7.28 -18.10 -12.10
CA LEU A 36 7.12 -16.68 -11.82
C LEU A 36 7.59 -15.79 -12.98
N GLY A 37 8.65 -16.18 -13.70
CA GLY A 37 9.14 -15.43 -14.86
C GLY A 37 8.08 -15.32 -15.96
N ASN A 38 7.46 -16.45 -16.33
CA ASN A 38 6.37 -16.45 -17.31
C ASN A 38 5.10 -15.77 -16.77
N LEU A 39 4.81 -15.93 -15.48
CA LEU A 39 3.65 -15.31 -14.84
C LEU A 39 3.74 -13.78 -14.82
N LEU A 40 4.92 -13.25 -14.53
CA LEU A 40 5.14 -11.81 -14.47
C LEU A 40 5.51 -11.22 -15.84
N GLY A 41 6.04 -12.02 -16.75
CA GLY A 41 6.59 -11.59 -18.05
C GLY A 41 7.92 -10.87 -17.90
N GLU A 42 8.62 -11.06 -16.78
CA GLU A 42 9.71 -10.21 -16.31
C GLU A 42 10.77 -11.03 -15.57
N ARG A 43 11.98 -10.45 -15.41
CA ARG A 43 13.08 -11.12 -14.70
C ARG A 43 12.84 -11.09 -13.19
N ILE A 44 12.76 -12.26 -12.58
CA ILE A 44 12.67 -12.42 -11.13
C ILE A 44 14.04 -12.24 -10.50
N MET A 45 14.11 -11.50 -9.39
CA MET A 45 15.34 -11.25 -8.65
C MET A 45 15.34 -12.01 -7.32
N GLU A 46 14.25 -11.93 -6.58
CA GLU A 46 14.10 -12.56 -5.25
C GLU A 46 12.63 -12.89 -4.98
N CYS A 47 12.38 -13.86 -4.11
CA CYS A 47 11.05 -14.17 -3.60
C CYS A 47 11.13 -14.49 -2.12
N ASP A 48 10.18 -13.98 -1.34
CA ASP A 48 10.00 -14.32 0.07
C ASP A 48 8.51 -14.51 0.38
N TRP A 49 8.20 -15.09 1.54
CA TRP A 49 6.85 -15.07 2.08
C TRP A 49 6.57 -13.73 2.74
N LEU A 50 5.45 -13.11 2.39
CA LEU A 50 5.01 -11.87 3.01
C LEU A 50 4.57 -12.09 4.47
N ASP A 51 3.88 -13.21 4.72
CA ASP A 51 3.18 -13.50 5.97
C ASP A 51 3.66 -14.80 6.61
N GLU A 52 3.55 -14.90 7.94
CA GLU A 52 4.00 -16.09 8.69
C GLU A 52 3.21 -17.36 8.34
N LYS A 53 1.98 -17.21 7.82
CA LYS A 53 1.13 -18.32 7.38
C LYS A 53 1.56 -18.85 6.01
N GLU A 54 2.45 -18.13 5.34
CA GLU A 54 3.00 -18.36 4.01
C GLU A 54 1.93 -18.35 2.93
N THR A 55 0.93 -17.47 3.05
CA THR A 55 -0.21 -17.43 2.11
C THR A 55 0.00 -16.53 0.90
N THR A 56 0.83 -15.50 1.04
CA THR A 56 1.19 -14.58 -0.03
C THR A 56 2.71 -14.56 -0.25
N LEU A 57 3.12 -14.79 -1.49
CA LEU A 57 4.50 -14.58 -1.94
C LEU A 57 4.72 -13.11 -2.30
N LEU A 58 5.79 -12.57 -1.76
CA LEU A 58 6.38 -11.30 -2.17
C LEU A 58 7.46 -11.58 -3.21
N VAL A 59 7.21 -11.19 -4.46
CA VAL A 59 8.10 -11.46 -5.59
C VAL A 59 8.76 -10.16 -6.03
N ASN A 60 10.06 -10.05 -5.81
CA ASN A 60 10.86 -8.95 -6.34
C ASN A 60 11.28 -9.27 -7.79
N TYR A 61 10.96 -8.38 -8.71
CA TYR A 61 11.27 -8.52 -10.13
C TYR A 61 11.73 -7.19 -10.73
N SER A 62 12.44 -7.28 -11.86
CA SER A 62 12.85 -6.13 -12.66
C SER A 62 11.75 -5.82 -13.67
N ASP A 63 11.20 -4.61 -13.65
CA ASP A 63 10.29 -4.16 -14.71
C ASP A 63 11.05 -3.91 -16.04
N TRP A 64 10.30 -3.62 -17.11
CA TRP A 64 10.84 -3.27 -18.44
C TRP A 64 11.81 -2.08 -18.44
N ALA A 65 11.74 -1.21 -17.43
CA ALA A 65 12.62 -0.06 -17.26
C ALA A 65 13.77 -0.35 -16.28
N SER A 66 14.00 -1.64 -15.96
CA SER A 66 15.03 -2.12 -15.05
C SER A 66 14.89 -1.63 -13.60
N ASN A 67 13.68 -1.22 -13.19
CA ASN A 67 13.41 -0.89 -11.79
C ASN A 67 13.10 -2.17 -11.00
N SER A 68 13.61 -2.24 -9.78
CA SER A 68 13.20 -3.26 -8.82
C SER A 68 11.82 -2.90 -8.27
N VAL A 69 10.87 -3.82 -8.46
CA VAL A 69 9.49 -3.70 -7.99
C VAL A 69 9.03 -5.04 -7.43
N TYR A 70 7.93 -5.00 -6.70
CA TYR A 70 7.34 -6.14 -6.04
C TYR A 70 5.98 -6.51 -6.65
N ALA A 71 5.71 -7.80 -6.70
CA ALA A 71 4.40 -8.38 -6.96
C ALA A 71 3.96 -9.23 -5.76
N LEU A 72 2.65 -9.26 -5.54
CA LEU A 72 2.00 -10.17 -4.58
C LEU A 72 1.42 -11.33 -5.37
N VAL A 73 1.80 -12.55 -5.02
CA VAL A 73 1.39 -13.78 -5.72
C VAL A 73 0.85 -14.80 -4.72
N SER A 74 -0.24 -15.48 -5.05
CA SER A 74 -0.77 -16.58 -4.21
C SER A 74 0.06 -17.86 -4.34
N GLN A 75 -0.15 -18.81 -3.42
CA GLN A 75 0.47 -20.15 -3.49
C GLN A 75 0.10 -20.93 -4.77
N GLU A 76 -1.02 -20.59 -5.41
CA GLU A 76 -1.49 -21.20 -6.66
C GLU A 76 -1.00 -20.46 -7.91
N GLY A 77 -0.13 -19.44 -7.77
CA GLY A 77 0.37 -18.65 -8.89
C GLY A 77 -0.61 -17.60 -9.41
N LYS A 78 -1.59 -17.18 -8.60
CA LYS A 78 -2.44 -16.03 -8.95
C LYS A 78 -1.73 -14.73 -8.58
N VAL A 79 -1.55 -13.84 -9.54
CA VAL A 79 -1.06 -12.48 -9.28
C VAL A 79 -2.17 -11.65 -8.65
N PHE A 80 -1.94 -11.17 -7.44
CA PHE A 80 -2.84 -10.27 -6.73
C PHE A 80 -2.60 -8.81 -7.12
N ARG A 81 -1.35 -8.38 -7.12
CA ARG A 81 -0.94 -7.02 -7.52
C ARG A 81 0.50 -7.04 -8.02
N LYS A 82 0.80 -6.12 -8.95
CA LYS A 82 2.15 -5.87 -9.50
C LYS A 82 2.58 -4.44 -9.19
N SER A 83 3.83 -4.14 -9.50
CA SER A 83 4.36 -2.78 -9.60
C SER A 83 4.34 -1.99 -8.28
N ILE A 84 4.40 -2.70 -7.16
CA ILE A 84 4.62 -2.10 -5.83
C ILE A 84 6.10 -1.70 -5.79
N THR A 85 6.42 -0.42 -5.62
CA THR A 85 7.82 0.03 -5.68
C THR A 85 8.56 -0.27 -4.40
N PHE A 86 7.89 -0.19 -3.25
CA PHE A 86 8.50 -0.43 -1.95
C PHE A 86 7.44 -0.82 -0.94
N ILE A 87 7.74 -1.76 -0.05
CA ILE A 87 6.91 -2.07 1.12
C ILE A 87 7.62 -1.46 2.33
N GLU A 88 7.00 -0.47 2.95
CA GLU A 88 7.57 0.21 4.12
C GLU A 88 7.40 -0.64 5.37
N GLU A 89 6.22 -1.23 5.54
CA GLU A 89 5.85 -1.97 6.72
C GLU A 89 4.76 -3.00 6.38
N TYR A 90 4.83 -4.17 6.99
CA TYR A 90 3.76 -5.16 6.99
C TYR A 90 3.30 -5.41 8.44
N ILE A 91 2.02 -5.24 8.69
CA ILE A 91 1.40 -5.30 10.01
C ILE A 91 0.61 -6.61 10.06
N GLU A 92 1.27 -7.66 10.57
CA GLU A 92 0.79 -9.04 10.55
C GLU A 92 -0.58 -9.19 11.22
N GLU A 93 -0.81 -8.52 12.36
CA GLU A 93 -2.06 -8.61 13.13
C GLU A 93 -3.29 -8.18 12.31
N HIS A 94 -3.10 -7.25 11.38
CA HIS A 94 -4.17 -6.72 10.53
C HIS A 94 -4.13 -7.28 9.11
N GLU A 95 -3.09 -8.05 8.75
CA GLU A 95 -2.85 -8.57 7.40
C GLU A 95 -2.82 -7.47 6.32
N VAL A 96 -2.18 -6.34 6.65
CA VAL A 96 -2.09 -5.12 5.82
C VAL A 96 -0.65 -4.64 5.69
N MET A 97 -0.34 -3.97 4.58
CA MET A 97 0.97 -3.37 4.34
C MET A 97 0.84 -1.89 4.01
N ILE A 98 1.81 -1.12 4.48
CA ILE A 98 2.09 0.25 4.02
C ILE A 98 3.09 0.13 2.88
N ALA A 99 2.74 0.64 1.71
CA ALA A 99 3.54 0.49 0.52
C ALA A 99 3.55 1.75 -0.33
N ASN A 100 4.62 1.93 -1.10
CA ASN A 100 4.69 2.94 -2.15
C ASN A 100 4.24 2.33 -3.48
N ILE A 101 3.53 3.15 -4.24
CA ILE A 101 3.22 2.87 -5.64
C ILE A 101 3.49 4.12 -6.48
N MET A 102 3.82 3.90 -7.75
CA MET A 102 3.97 4.98 -8.74
C MET A 102 2.70 5.12 -9.59
N GLY A 103 2.43 6.31 -10.14
CA GLY A 103 1.29 6.52 -11.04
C GLY A 103 1.32 5.57 -12.25
N LYS A 104 2.50 5.40 -12.87
CA LYS A 104 2.69 4.43 -13.96
C LYS A 104 2.41 2.97 -13.56
N SER A 105 2.54 2.65 -12.27
CA SER A 105 2.31 1.30 -11.72
C SER A 105 0.83 0.96 -11.56
N LEU A 106 -0.06 1.95 -11.54
CA LEU A 106 -1.50 1.78 -11.33
C LEU A 106 -2.26 1.33 -12.60
N GLY A 107 -1.63 1.41 -13.77
CA GLY A 107 -2.27 1.06 -15.04
C GLY A 107 -3.56 1.83 -15.26
N MET A 108 -4.66 1.12 -15.53
CA MET A 108 -5.96 1.77 -15.73
C MET A 108 -6.55 2.40 -14.47
N GLU A 109 -6.15 1.95 -13.27
CA GLU A 109 -6.60 2.58 -12.01
C GLU A 109 -6.07 4.00 -11.88
N ASN A 110 -4.97 4.35 -12.57
CA ASN A 110 -4.39 5.68 -12.52
C ASN A 110 -5.39 6.77 -12.96
N LEU A 111 -6.27 6.46 -13.91
CA LEU A 111 -7.32 7.37 -14.37
C LEU A 111 -8.31 7.76 -13.26
N HIS A 112 -8.48 6.91 -12.25
CA HIS A 112 -9.35 7.18 -11.11
C HIS A 112 -8.70 8.11 -10.09
N PHE A 113 -7.38 7.96 -9.89
CA PHE A 113 -6.62 8.71 -8.89
C PHE A 113 -5.99 9.99 -9.42
N ASN A 114 -5.89 10.13 -10.75
CA ASN A 114 -5.31 11.28 -11.44
C ASN A 114 -3.88 11.58 -10.95
N MET A 115 -3.05 10.55 -10.86
CA MET A 115 -1.63 10.69 -10.55
C MET A 115 -0.81 10.82 -11.83
N ASP A 116 0.23 11.66 -11.80
CA ASP A 116 1.20 11.68 -12.87
C ASP A 116 2.00 10.37 -12.88
N GLU A 117 2.54 9.96 -14.05
CA GLU A 117 3.23 8.67 -14.19
C GLU A 117 4.39 8.49 -13.18
N ASP A 118 5.08 9.59 -12.88
CA ASP A 118 6.22 9.63 -11.97
C ASP A 118 5.83 9.93 -10.51
N ASP A 119 4.56 10.26 -10.24
CA ASP A 119 4.10 10.52 -8.88
C ASP A 119 4.22 9.27 -8.03
N ARG A 120 4.73 9.46 -6.81
CA ARG A 120 4.81 8.43 -5.78
C ARG A 120 3.84 8.76 -4.67
N LYS A 121 3.01 7.80 -4.31
CA LYS A 121 2.08 7.92 -3.18
C LYS A 121 2.17 6.68 -2.31
N VAL A 122 1.97 6.91 -1.02
CA VAL A 122 1.89 5.84 -0.02
C VAL A 122 0.44 5.35 0.04
N VAL A 123 0.29 4.03 0.11
CA VAL A 123 -0.99 3.33 0.18
C VAL A 123 -0.99 2.35 1.34
N VAL A 124 -2.20 1.98 1.77
CA VAL A 124 -2.39 0.78 2.60
C VAL A 124 -3.06 -0.26 1.72
N LEU A 125 -2.43 -1.43 1.62
CA LEU A 125 -2.95 -2.58 0.90
C LEU A 125 -3.27 -3.70 1.88
N ASP A 126 -4.29 -4.50 1.60
CA ASP A 126 -4.39 -5.82 2.25
C ASP A 126 -3.36 -6.80 1.67
N LYS A 127 -3.18 -7.97 2.30
CA LYS A 127 -2.29 -9.03 1.80
C LYS A 127 -2.61 -9.58 0.40
N ARG A 128 -3.76 -9.19 -0.19
CA ARG A 128 -4.18 -9.51 -1.56
C ARG A 128 -4.04 -8.30 -2.49
N GLY A 129 -3.31 -7.27 -2.09
CA GLY A 129 -3.03 -6.09 -2.89
C GLY A 129 -4.25 -5.21 -3.18
N ARG A 130 -5.35 -5.34 -2.43
CA ARG A 130 -6.51 -4.45 -2.55
C ARG A 130 -6.24 -3.17 -1.74
N LEU A 131 -6.59 -2.03 -2.32
CA LEU A 131 -6.46 -0.72 -1.65
C LEU A 131 -7.42 -0.62 -0.47
N ILE A 132 -6.86 -0.42 0.73
CA ILE A 132 -7.58 -0.02 1.94
C ILE A 132 -7.54 1.51 2.05
N LEU A 133 -6.35 2.11 1.87
CA LEU A 133 -6.18 3.55 1.70
C LEU A 133 -5.66 3.85 0.30
N GLU A 134 -6.39 4.70 -0.40
CA GLU A 134 -6.09 5.11 -1.77
C GLU A 134 -4.80 5.95 -1.88
N PRO A 135 -4.13 5.96 -3.06
CA PRO A 135 -2.87 6.67 -3.27
C PRO A 135 -3.07 8.20 -3.38
N ARG A 136 -3.31 8.84 -2.23
CA ARG A 136 -3.50 10.29 -2.11
C ARG A 136 -2.59 10.93 -1.07
N TYR A 137 -1.81 10.11 -0.37
CA TYR A 137 -1.02 10.52 0.78
C TYR A 137 0.47 10.51 0.42
N LYS A 138 1.19 11.50 0.93
CA LYS A 138 2.65 11.56 0.83
C LYS A 138 3.32 10.64 1.85
N GLU A 139 2.65 10.40 2.98
CA GLU A 139 3.15 9.64 4.12
C GLU A 139 1.98 8.91 4.77
N ILE A 140 2.20 7.67 5.17
CA ILE A 140 1.30 6.89 6.03
C ILE A 140 2.18 6.18 7.06
N GLY A 141 1.73 6.10 8.30
CA GLY A 141 2.33 5.23 9.30
C GLY A 141 1.28 4.60 10.20
N PHE A 142 1.68 3.58 10.95
CA PHE A 142 0.81 2.88 11.89
C PHE A 142 1.12 3.26 13.33
N ILE A 143 0.09 3.60 14.10
CA ILE A 143 0.20 3.92 15.52
C ILE A 143 -0.29 2.70 16.31
N GLU A 144 0.66 1.85 16.71
CA GLU A 144 0.37 0.59 17.40
C GLU A 144 -0.48 0.79 18.66
N GLU A 145 -0.18 1.79 19.50
CA GLU A 145 -0.92 2.09 20.72
C GLU A 145 -2.42 2.39 20.48
N ARG A 146 -2.74 2.93 19.30
CA ARG A 146 -4.10 3.33 18.91
C ARG A 146 -4.74 2.36 17.92
N GLN A 147 -3.98 1.40 17.40
CA GLN A 147 -4.39 0.46 16.35
C GLN A 147 -5.00 1.20 15.15
N CYS A 148 -4.33 2.27 14.69
CA CYS A 148 -4.83 3.09 13.58
C CYS A 148 -3.69 3.61 12.69
N PHE A 149 -4.03 3.93 11.44
CA PHE A 149 -3.14 4.60 10.52
C PHE A 149 -3.23 6.10 10.71
N TYR A 150 -2.09 6.78 10.69
CA TYR A 150 -2.03 8.22 10.43
C TYR A 150 -1.57 8.42 8.99
N ALA A 151 -2.12 9.42 8.30
CA ALA A 151 -1.73 9.76 6.95
C ALA A 151 -1.61 11.27 6.78
N ILE A 152 -0.65 11.70 5.96
CA ILE A 152 -0.45 13.10 5.63
C ILE A 152 -0.69 13.29 4.13
N THR A 153 -1.56 14.25 3.80
CA THR A 153 -1.83 14.66 2.42
C THR A 153 -0.76 15.61 1.88
N ASP A 154 -0.80 15.92 0.57
CA ASP A 154 0.06 16.91 -0.06
C ASP A 154 -0.08 18.34 0.50
N TYR A 155 -1.18 18.63 1.21
CA TYR A 155 -1.44 19.92 1.85
C TYR A 155 -1.14 19.92 3.35
N ASP A 156 -0.31 18.99 3.82
CA ASP A 156 0.06 18.80 5.23
C ASP A 156 -1.13 18.61 6.18
N GLN A 157 -2.25 18.10 5.64
CA GLN A 157 -3.40 17.71 6.46
C GLN A 157 -3.22 16.29 6.98
N GLU A 158 -3.33 16.14 8.30
CA GLU A 158 -3.34 14.86 8.99
C GLU A 158 -4.73 14.22 8.97
N GLN A 159 -4.77 12.91 8.73
CA GLN A 159 -5.97 12.09 8.80
C GLN A 159 -5.65 10.79 9.56
N TYR A 160 -6.66 10.24 10.23
CA TYR A 160 -6.54 9.00 11.00
C TYR A 160 -7.56 7.98 10.49
N PHE A 161 -7.14 6.73 10.30
CA PHE A 161 -7.97 5.65 9.78
C PHE A 161 -7.89 4.42 10.68
N TYR A 162 -9.04 3.90 11.07
CA TYR A 162 -9.15 2.71 11.91
C TYR A 162 -9.53 1.52 11.01
N PRO A 163 -8.66 0.49 10.85
CA PRO A 163 -8.91 -0.62 9.93
C PRO A 163 -10.20 -1.39 10.22
N ASN A 164 -10.65 -1.41 11.48
CA ASN A 164 -11.87 -2.09 11.91
C ASN A 164 -13.11 -1.19 11.95
N GLY A 165 -13.02 0.07 11.48
CA GLY A 165 -14.14 1.01 11.47
C GLY A 165 -14.60 1.53 12.84
N GLU A 166 -14.04 1.01 13.94
CA GLU A 166 -14.27 1.53 15.29
C GLU A 166 -13.30 2.68 15.57
N GLU A 167 -13.75 3.92 15.34
CA GLU A 167 -13.06 5.11 15.86
C GLU A 167 -13.09 4.98 17.40
N ASN A 168 -11.92 4.86 18.03
CA ASN A 168 -11.81 4.73 19.48
C ASN A 168 -12.64 5.85 20.15
N GLU A 169 -13.58 5.50 21.03
CA GLU A 169 -14.59 6.43 21.59
C GLU A 169 -13.96 7.71 22.15
N MET A 170 -12.77 7.60 22.71
CA MET A 170 -11.94 8.70 23.20
C MET A 170 -11.51 9.69 22.09
N GLU A 171 -11.19 9.20 20.89
CA GLU A 171 -10.77 10.04 19.77
C GLU A 171 -11.97 10.72 19.11
N MET A 172 -13.12 10.05 19.06
CA MET A 172 -14.39 10.66 18.67
C MET A 172 -14.73 11.84 19.60
N ILE A 173 -14.65 11.64 20.92
CA ILE A 173 -14.84 12.70 21.94
C ILE A 173 -13.81 13.83 21.77
N ARG A 174 -12.54 13.51 21.50
CA ARG A 174 -11.47 14.50 21.31
C ARG A 174 -11.73 15.35 20.06
N ARG A 175 -12.15 14.71 18.96
CA ARG A 175 -12.48 15.36 17.69
C ARG A 175 -13.70 16.26 17.82
N GLU A 176 -14.76 15.82 18.51
CA GLU A 176 -15.92 16.65 18.82
C GLU A 176 -15.54 17.90 19.63
N LYS A 177 -14.70 17.74 20.67
CA LYS A 177 -14.20 18.87 21.46
C LYS A 177 -13.41 19.86 20.60
N LEU A 178 -12.52 19.38 19.73
CA LEU A 178 -11.73 20.20 18.80
C LEU A 178 -12.61 20.94 17.78
N MET A 179 -13.61 20.26 17.22
CA MET A 179 -14.58 20.84 16.29
C MET A 179 -15.40 21.94 16.95
N LYS A 180 -15.85 21.71 18.19
CA LYS A 180 -16.55 22.73 19.01
C LYS A 180 -15.66 23.94 19.25
N LEU A 181 -14.41 23.73 19.65
CA LEU A 181 -13.45 24.83 19.88
C LEU A 181 -13.20 25.66 18.62
N LYS A 182 -13.02 25.01 17.46
CA LYS A 182 -12.83 25.68 16.15
C LYS A 182 -14.08 26.45 15.71
N ARG A 183 -15.28 25.98 16.06
CA ARG A 183 -16.55 26.66 15.77
C ARG A 183 -16.69 27.92 16.62
N ASP A 184 -16.41 27.82 17.91
CA ASP A 184 -16.49 28.93 18.85
C ASP A 184 -15.48 30.04 18.50
N PHE A 185 -14.26 29.67 18.10
CA PHE A 185 -13.26 30.62 17.61
C PHE A 185 -13.69 31.36 16.33
N ARG A 186 -14.39 30.69 15.41
CA ARG A 186 -14.92 31.33 14.18
C ARG A 186 -16.03 32.33 14.50
N HIS A 187 -16.90 32.02 15.45
CA HIS A 187 -17.93 32.96 15.91
C HIS A 187 -17.30 34.18 16.60
N PHE A 188 -16.29 33.98 17.44
CA PHE A 188 -15.56 35.07 18.09
C PHE A 188 -14.86 36.02 17.10
N LYS A 189 -14.24 35.48 16.03
CA LYS A 189 -13.65 36.31 14.97
C LYS A 189 -14.70 37.12 14.19
N LYS A 190 -15.89 36.57 13.96
CA LYS A 190 -16.97 37.29 13.26
C LYS A 190 -17.58 38.40 14.11
N SER A 191 -17.76 38.19 15.41
CA SER A 191 -18.30 39.20 16.33
C SER A 191 -17.32 40.35 16.59
N SER A 192 -16.03 40.05 16.70
CA SER A 192 -14.98 41.09 16.82
C SER A 192 -14.80 41.92 15.55
N PHE A 193 -15.07 41.36 14.37
CA PHE A 193 -15.09 42.11 13.10
C PHE A 193 -16.28 43.07 13.00
N THR A 194 -17.46 42.67 13.49
CA THR A 194 -18.65 43.55 13.52
C THR A 194 -18.48 44.70 14.52
N PHE A 195 -17.85 44.44 15.67
CA PHE A 195 -17.61 45.48 16.67
C PHE A 195 -16.62 46.56 16.19
N LYS A 196 -15.60 46.19 15.41
CA LYS A 196 -14.66 47.16 14.82
C LYS A 196 -15.32 48.04 13.76
N ASN A 197 -16.25 47.52 12.96
CA ASN A 197 -16.94 48.32 11.94
C ASN A 197 -17.98 49.30 12.52
N SER A 198 -18.57 49.00 13.68
CA SER A 198 -19.48 49.94 14.37
C SER A 198 -18.78 51.14 15.02
N LEU A 199 -17.45 51.09 15.19
CA LEU A 199 -16.63 52.17 15.77
C LEU A 199 -16.11 53.17 14.72
N PHE A 200 -16.20 52.86 13.42
CA PHE A 200 -15.77 53.72 12.31
C PHE A 200 -16.92 54.43 11.58
N LEU A 201 -18.16 54.32 12.08
CA LEU A 201 -19.35 54.95 11.50
C LEU A 201 -19.94 56.07 12.39
N LYS A 202 -19.11 56.75 13.18
CA LYS A 202 -19.47 57.98 13.91
C LYS A 202 -18.60 59.14 13.48
#